data_AF-X1SDZ4-F1
#
_entry.id   AF-X1SDZ4-F1
#
_cell.length_a   1.000
_cell.length_b   1.000
_cell.length_c   1.000
_cell.angle_alpha   90.00
_cell.angle_beta   90.00
_cell.angle_gamma   90.00
#
_symmetry.space_group_name_H-M   'P 1'
#
loop_
_entity.id
_entity.type
_entity.pdbx_description
1 polymer ?
#
loop_
_entity_poly.entity_id
_entity_poly.type
_entity_poly.pdbx_seq_one_letter_code
_entity_poly.pdbx_strand_id
1 'polypeptide(L)'
;MPMGFGAVAKKVIATKVVAADGSGDFTDIQDAINALPAGGGVVYIKEGTYTITSSIIITINNVSIIGSGASTIIDGSGFTALDAIFDVGTQNNIIFDMLYFLGNVTYATGILFTTVTDSIISNCWFDTCYEGIQA
;
A
#
# COMPACT_ATOMS: atom_id res chain seq x y z
N MET A 1 -13.69 34.05 -30.15
CA MET A 1 -13.46 33.64 -28.75
C MET A 1 -13.32 32.12 -28.75
N PRO A 2 -12.13 31.54 -28.53
CA PRO A 2 -11.98 30.09 -28.51
C PRO A 2 -12.36 29.58 -27.11
N MET A 3 -13.38 28.74 -27.06
CA MET A 3 -13.74 27.98 -25.87
C MET A 3 -12.69 26.87 -25.70
N GLY A 4 -11.69 27.12 -24.87
CA GLY A 4 -10.79 26.07 -24.40
C GLY A 4 -11.64 25.05 -23.67
N PHE A 5 -11.82 23.86 -24.26
CA PHE A 5 -12.30 22.71 -23.53
C PHE A 5 -11.31 22.50 -22.40
N GLY A 6 -11.67 22.98 -21.20
CA GLY A 6 -11.02 22.60 -19.97
C GLY A 6 -10.94 21.09 -20.02
N ALA A 7 -9.72 20.58 -20.14
CA ALA A 7 -9.47 19.17 -19.99
C ALA A 7 -10.24 18.78 -18.74
N VAL A 8 -11.28 17.96 -18.91
CA VAL A 8 -11.70 17.10 -17.82
C VAL A 8 -10.43 16.32 -17.57
N ALA A 9 -9.61 16.79 -16.63
CA ALA A 9 -8.65 15.98 -15.96
C ALA A 9 -9.56 14.90 -15.41
N LYS A 10 -9.67 13.80 -16.16
CA LYS A 10 -10.13 12.52 -15.66
C LYS A 10 -9.40 12.47 -14.35
N LYS A 11 -10.12 12.58 -13.23
CA LYS A 11 -9.54 12.58 -11.90
C LYS A 11 -9.05 11.14 -11.70
N VAL A 12 -8.06 10.75 -12.47
CA VAL A 12 -7.14 9.66 -12.20
C VAL A 12 -6.30 10.28 -11.11
N ILE A 13 -6.83 10.22 -9.89
CA ILE A 13 -6.15 10.62 -8.66
C ILE A 13 -5.01 9.62 -8.52
N ALA A 14 -3.89 9.90 -9.18
CA ALA A 14 -2.66 9.12 -9.25
C ALA A 14 -2.88 7.61 -9.00
N THR A 15 -3.47 6.90 -9.96
CA THR A 15 -3.51 5.43 -9.91
C THR A 15 -2.12 4.94 -10.30
N LYS A 16 -1.31 4.55 -9.33
CA LYS A 16 0.02 3.96 -9.58
C LYS A 16 -0.12 2.45 -9.59
N VAL A 17 0.19 1.82 -10.71
CA VAL A 17 0.13 0.36 -10.82
C VAL A 17 1.49 -0.21 -10.42
N VAL A 18 1.50 -1.03 -9.37
CA VAL A 18 2.69 -1.80 -8.98
C VAL A 18 2.54 -3.19 -9.55
N ALA A 19 3.55 -3.64 -10.32
CA ALA A 19 3.56 -4.97 -10.88
C ALA A 19 4.95 -5.60 -10.77
N ALA A 20 5.04 -6.73 -10.07
CA ALA A 20 6.29 -7.49 -9.92
C ALA A 20 6.84 -8.02 -11.25
N ASP A 21 5.96 -8.18 -12.26
CA ASP A 21 6.33 -8.62 -13.61
C ASP A 21 6.87 -7.49 -14.50
N GLY A 22 6.94 -6.25 -14.00
CA GLY A 22 7.37 -5.07 -14.76
C GLY A 22 6.32 -4.55 -15.75
N SER A 23 5.08 -5.06 -15.73
CA SER A 23 3.97 -4.55 -16.53
C SER A 23 3.26 -3.33 -15.91
N GLY A 24 3.73 -2.89 -14.74
CA GLY A 24 3.20 -1.76 -13.97
C GLY A 24 4.04 -0.49 -14.17
N ASP A 25 3.60 0.59 -13.53
CA ASP A 25 4.36 1.84 -13.43
C ASP A 25 5.57 1.71 -12.50
N PHE A 26 5.47 0.83 -11.49
CA PHE A 26 6.50 0.61 -10.48
C PHE A 26 6.66 -0.88 -10.17
N THR A 27 7.88 -1.29 -9.82
CA THR A 27 8.20 -2.60 -9.26
C THR A 27 8.09 -2.60 -7.73
N ASP A 28 8.29 -1.43 -7.12
CA ASP A 28 8.40 -1.25 -5.68
C ASP A 28 7.23 -0.45 -5.11
N ILE A 29 6.60 -0.97 -4.05
CA ILE A 29 5.42 -0.36 -3.43
C ILE A 29 5.78 0.98 -2.78
N GLN A 30 6.95 1.07 -2.15
CA GLN A 30 7.42 2.32 -1.53
C GLN A 30 7.60 3.43 -2.56
N ASP A 31 8.12 3.11 -3.75
CA ASP A 31 8.29 4.09 -4.83
C ASP A 31 6.96 4.55 -5.37
N ALA A 32 5.98 3.63 -5.50
CA ALA A 32 4.63 4.00 -5.89
C ALA A 32 3.98 4.95 -4.88
N ILE A 33 4.17 4.72 -3.58
CA ILE A 33 3.69 5.60 -2.51
C ILE A 33 4.42 6.94 -2.54
N ASN A 34 5.75 6.96 -2.70
CA ASN A 34 6.53 8.18 -2.81
C ASN A 34 6.16 9.00 -4.05
N ALA A 35 5.72 8.34 -5.12
CA ALA A 35 5.24 8.97 -6.34
C ALA A 35 3.80 9.50 -6.25
N LEU A 36 3.08 9.26 -5.13
CA LEU A 36 1.78 9.85 -4.91
C LEU A 36 1.89 11.35 -4.62
N PRO A 37 0.97 12.17 -5.15
CA PRO A 37 0.93 13.59 -4.82
C PRO A 37 0.43 13.80 -3.38
N ALA A 38 0.79 14.93 -2.78
CA ALA A 38 0.37 15.29 -1.40
C ALA A 38 -1.16 15.33 -1.18
N GLY A 39 -1.95 15.38 -2.25
CA GLY A 39 -3.41 15.31 -2.21
C GLY A 39 -3.99 13.88 -2.09
N GLY A 40 -3.14 12.85 -2.01
CA GLY A 40 -3.53 11.45 -1.96
C GLY A 40 -3.65 10.80 -3.34
N GLY A 41 -3.93 9.49 -3.34
CA GLY A 41 -4.09 8.71 -4.57
C GLY A 41 -4.26 7.23 -4.31
N VAL A 42 -4.30 6.45 -5.39
CA VAL A 42 -4.62 5.02 -5.35
C VAL A 42 -3.41 4.22 -5.83
N VAL A 43 -2.92 3.30 -5.02
CA VAL A 43 -1.88 2.34 -5.42
C VAL A 43 -2.59 1.04 -5.75
N TYR A 44 -2.57 0.65 -7.02
CA TYR A 44 -3.10 -0.62 -7.45
C TYR A 44 -1.97 -1.63 -7.58
N ILE A 45 -1.99 -2.68 -6.78
CA ILE A 45 -0.97 -3.72 -6.80
C ILE A 45 -1.52 -4.93 -7.58
N LYS A 46 -0.88 -5.27 -8.69
CA LYS A 46 -1.22 -6.47 -9.45
C LYS A 46 -0.89 -7.73 -8.67
N GLU A 47 -1.50 -8.84 -9.08
CA GLU A 47 -1.11 -10.17 -8.61
C GLU A 47 0.41 -10.40 -8.77
N GLY A 48 1.01 -10.99 -7.76
CA GLY A 48 2.46 -11.12 -7.65
C GLY A 48 2.91 -11.21 -6.20
N THR A 49 4.10 -11.75 -5.99
CA THR A 49 4.75 -11.78 -4.69
C THR A 49 5.76 -10.64 -4.61
N TYR A 50 5.53 -9.72 -3.69
CA TYR A 50 6.37 -8.55 -3.43
C TYR A 50 7.15 -8.79 -2.14
N THR A 51 8.33 -9.36 -2.27
CA THR A 51 9.25 -9.52 -1.13
C THR A 51 9.82 -8.16 -0.75
N ILE A 52 9.44 -7.66 0.42
CA ILE A 52 9.98 -6.45 1.01
C ILE A 52 10.95 -6.82 2.13
N THR A 53 12.07 -6.11 2.18
CA THR A 53 13.08 -6.24 3.25
C THR A 53 13.09 -5.03 4.18
N SER A 54 12.20 -4.07 3.96
CA SER A 54 12.10 -2.81 4.70
C SER A 54 10.65 -2.36 4.76
N SER A 55 10.29 -1.69 5.85
CA SER A 55 8.93 -1.18 6.11
C SER A 55 8.47 -0.24 5.03
N ILE A 56 7.20 -0.37 4.63
CA ILE A 56 6.56 0.56 3.71
C ILE A 56 5.97 1.72 4.52
N ILE A 57 6.61 2.87 4.47
CA ILE A 57 6.20 4.07 5.20
C ILE A 57 5.21 4.85 4.35
N ILE A 58 3.97 4.99 4.84
CA ILE A 58 2.97 5.85 4.22
C ILE A 58 3.10 7.25 4.81
N THR A 59 3.64 8.19 4.03
CA THR A 59 3.86 9.58 4.48
C THR A 59 2.71 10.53 4.11
N ILE A 60 1.76 10.09 3.28
CA ILE A 60 0.72 10.92 2.66
C ILE A 60 -0.68 10.47 3.15
N ASN A 61 -1.61 11.42 3.29
CA ASN A 61 -3.00 11.15 3.64
C ASN A 61 -3.85 10.76 2.42
N ASN A 62 -4.98 10.09 2.63
CA ASN A 62 -5.90 9.68 1.56
C ASN A 62 -5.25 8.72 0.54
N VAL A 63 -4.61 7.66 1.06
CA VAL A 63 -3.96 6.65 0.23
C VAL A 63 -4.83 5.40 0.21
N SER A 64 -5.18 4.93 -0.98
CA SER A 64 -5.90 3.66 -1.13
C SER A 64 -4.99 2.65 -1.79
N ILE A 65 -4.57 1.63 -1.05
CA ILE A 65 -3.83 0.49 -1.58
C ILE A 65 -4.82 -0.63 -1.87
N ILE A 66 -4.98 -0.94 -3.15
CA ILE A 66 -5.93 -1.94 -3.65
C ILE A 66 -5.13 -3.01 -4.37
N GLY A 67 -5.26 -4.25 -3.94
CA GLY A 67 -4.63 -5.40 -4.60
C GLY A 67 -5.52 -6.02 -5.66
N SER A 68 -5.08 -7.17 -6.16
CA SER A 68 -5.85 -8.05 -7.05
C SER A 68 -6.38 -9.29 -6.31
N GLY A 69 -6.50 -9.23 -4.98
CA GLY A 69 -6.97 -10.31 -4.13
C GLY A 69 -5.83 -11.13 -3.52
N ALA A 70 -6.14 -12.37 -3.14
CA ALA A 70 -5.18 -13.27 -2.50
C ALA A 70 -3.96 -13.63 -3.37
N SER A 71 -3.97 -13.29 -4.66
CA SER A 71 -2.82 -13.45 -5.56
C SER A 71 -1.81 -12.30 -5.45
N THR A 72 -2.16 -11.19 -4.78
CA THR A 72 -1.25 -10.10 -4.45
C THR A 72 -0.68 -10.32 -3.06
N ILE A 73 0.50 -10.91 -2.99
CA ILE A 73 1.19 -11.30 -1.75
C ILE A 73 2.27 -10.29 -1.46
N ILE A 74 2.16 -9.60 -0.33
CA ILE A 74 3.20 -8.73 0.22
C ILE A 74 3.96 -9.54 1.25
N ASP A 75 5.18 -9.92 0.92
CA ASP A 75 6.01 -10.82 1.69
C ASP A 75 7.05 -10.04 2.50
N GLY A 76 6.76 -9.84 3.78
CA GLY A 76 7.67 -9.33 4.81
C GLY A 76 8.40 -10.44 5.57
N SER A 77 8.39 -11.69 5.13
CA SER A 77 9.15 -12.75 5.81
C SER A 77 10.66 -12.45 5.89
N GLY A 78 11.15 -11.61 4.97
CA GLY A 78 12.53 -11.12 4.90
C GLY A 78 12.95 -10.16 6.02
N PHE A 79 12.05 -9.71 6.90
CA PHE A 79 12.42 -8.86 8.03
C PHE A 79 13.30 -9.61 9.03
N THR A 80 14.49 -9.08 9.28
CA THR A 80 15.44 -9.61 10.27
C THR A 80 15.41 -8.85 11.59
N ALA A 81 14.59 -7.81 11.68
CA ALA A 81 14.39 -6.96 12.85
C ALA A 81 12.90 -6.66 13.01
N LEU A 82 12.49 -6.32 14.23
CA LEU A 82 11.09 -6.06 14.58
C LEU A 82 10.60 -4.81 13.83
N ASP A 83 9.78 -5.02 12.81
CA ASP A 83 9.41 -4.02 11.81
C ASP A 83 8.01 -4.31 11.25
N ALA A 84 7.38 -3.30 10.65
CA ALA A 84 6.04 -3.43 10.07
C ALA A 84 6.10 -3.55 8.54
N ILE A 85 5.26 -4.37 7.91
CA ILE A 85 5.13 -4.40 6.45
C ILE A 85 4.65 -3.02 5.97
N PHE A 86 3.64 -2.47 6.65
CA PHE A 86 3.19 -1.09 6.46
C PHE A 86 3.26 -0.31 7.75
N ASP A 87 4.04 0.78 7.74
CA ASP A 87 4.12 1.75 8.83
C ASP A 87 3.33 3.00 8.46
N VAL A 88 2.30 3.27 9.26
CA VAL A 88 1.48 4.47 9.17
C VAL A 88 1.54 5.23 10.49
N GLY A 89 2.25 6.35 10.46
CA GLY A 89 2.42 7.19 11.64
C GLY A 89 1.18 8.00 12.00
N THR A 90 0.91 9.08 11.25
CA THR A 90 -0.10 10.11 11.54
C THR A 90 -1.09 10.31 10.40
N GLN A 91 -1.03 9.45 9.39
CA GLN A 91 -1.73 9.61 8.13
C GLN A 91 -3.13 9.04 8.23
N ASN A 92 -4.11 9.81 7.76
CA ASN A 92 -5.53 9.50 7.90
C ASN A 92 -6.15 9.09 6.56
N ASN A 93 -7.29 8.39 6.65
CA ASN A 93 -8.09 7.94 5.52
C ASN A 93 -7.31 6.98 4.60
N ILE A 94 -6.73 5.93 5.18
CA ILE A 94 -6.00 4.91 4.44
C ILE A 94 -6.88 3.70 4.21
N ILE A 95 -6.93 3.22 2.97
CA ILE A 95 -7.73 2.07 2.58
C ILE A 95 -6.80 0.97 2.13
N PHE A 96 -6.91 -0.20 2.73
CA PHE A 96 -6.30 -1.43 2.27
C PHE A 96 -7.42 -2.37 1.81
N ASP A 97 -7.42 -2.76 0.54
CA ASP A 97 -8.44 -3.65 -0.01
C ASP A 97 -7.84 -4.77 -0.86
N MET A 98 -8.30 -6.01 -0.67
CA MET A 98 -7.92 -7.16 -1.51
C MET A 98 -6.41 -7.45 -1.56
N LEU A 99 -5.75 -7.50 -0.40
CA LEU A 99 -4.31 -7.74 -0.28
C LEU A 99 -4.02 -8.94 0.63
N TYR A 100 -2.96 -9.68 0.31
CA TYR A 100 -2.45 -10.75 1.16
C TYR A 100 -1.11 -10.30 1.76
N PHE A 101 -0.99 -10.39 3.08
CA PHE A 101 0.19 -10.03 3.85
C PHE A 101 0.80 -11.31 4.39
N LEU A 102 2.01 -11.63 3.95
CA LEU A 102 2.81 -12.72 4.47
C LEU A 102 3.89 -12.12 5.34
N GLY A 103 3.80 -12.32 6.64
CA GLY A 103 4.74 -11.76 7.61
C GLY A 103 5.84 -12.74 8.03
N ASN A 104 6.48 -12.39 9.14
CA ASN A 104 7.35 -13.23 9.93
C ASN A 104 6.79 -13.28 11.35
N VAL A 105 6.52 -14.46 11.88
CA VAL A 105 5.96 -14.69 13.23
C VAL A 105 6.85 -14.17 14.37
N THR A 106 8.06 -13.73 14.07
CA THR A 106 9.02 -13.24 15.08
C THR A 106 9.27 -11.74 14.99
N TYR A 107 9.17 -11.18 13.79
CA TYR A 107 9.69 -9.83 13.51
C TYR A 107 8.78 -8.96 12.64
N ALA A 108 7.85 -9.51 11.87
CA ALA A 108 7.03 -8.70 10.98
C ALA A 108 5.62 -8.49 11.55
N THR A 109 5.29 -7.24 11.83
CA THR A 109 3.92 -6.79 12.02
C THR A 109 3.30 -6.52 10.65
N GLY A 110 2.05 -6.92 10.41
CA GLY A 110 1.39 -6.71 9.12
C GLY A 110 1.15 -5.22 8.85
N ILE A 111 0.35 -4.55 9.68
CA ILE A 111 0.10 -3.11 9.54
C ILE A 111 0.26 -2.45 10.90
N LEU A 112 1.08 -1.41 10.97
CA LEU A 112 1.24 -0.54 12.13
C LEU A 112 0.50 0.77 11.90
N PHE A 113 -0.50 1.04 12.73
CA PHE A 113 -1.17 2.32 12.86
C PHE A 113 -0.74 2.94 14.19
N THR A 114 -0.22 4.17 14.17
CA THR A 114 0.14 4.87 15.43
C THR A 114 -0.91 5.89 15.83
N THR A 115 -1.28 6.78 14.91
CA THR A 115 -2.21 7.89 15.14
C THR A 115 -3.03 8.11 13.87
N VAL A 116 -3.82 7.11 13.53
CA VAL A 116 -4.49 7.01 12.24
C VAL A 116 -6.00 7.01 12.47
N THR A 117 -6.69 7.96 11.85
CA THR A 117 -8.15 8.06 11.89
C THR A 117 -8.76 7.77 10.53
N ASP A 118 -9.97 7.19 10.55
CA ASP A 118 -10.79 6.90 9.38
C ASP A 118 -10.16 5.94 8.35
N SER A 119 -9.31 5.01 8.81
CA SER A 119 -8.71 3.98 7.95
C SER A 119 -9.55 2.70 7.90
N ILE A 120 -9.54 2.06 6.74
CA ILE A 120 -10.35 0.89 6.42
C ILE A 120 -9.43 -0.21 5.90
N ILE A 121 -9.49 -1.38 6.53
CA ILE A 121 -8.89 -2.61 6.01
C ILE A 121 -10.04 -3.53 5.66
N SER A 122 -10.18 -3.87 4.38
CA SER A 122 -11.26 -4.71 3.86
C SER A 122 -10.68 -5.83 3.00
N ASN A 123 -11.23 -7.05 3.13
CA ASN A 123 -10.84 -8.18 2.27
C ASN A 123 -9.32 -8.44 2.23
N CYS A 124 -8.62 -8.24 3.35
CA CYS A 124 -7.20 -8.51 3.47
C CYS A 124 -6.97 -9.81 4.24
N TRP A 125 -5.94 -10.56 3.82
CA TRP A 125 -5.50 -11.79 4.47
C TRP A 125 -4.15 -11.54 5.14
N PHE A 126 -4.03 -11.92 6.41
CA PHE A 126 -2.78 -11.83 7.16
C PHE A 126 -2.35 -13.23 7.52
N ASP A 127 -1.15 -13.64 7.10
CA ASP A 127 -0.61 -14.96 7.37
C ASP A 127 0.81 -14.85 7.90
N THR A 128 1.13 -15.71 8.87
CA THR A 128 2.48 -15.87 9.40
C THR A 128 3.09 -14.56 9.94
N CYS A 129 2.28 -13.61 10.41
CA CYS A 129 2.71 -12.34 11.02
C CYS A 129 2.91 -12.49 12.53
N TYR A 130 3.83 -11.71 13.13
CA TYR A 130 3.94 -11.58 14.58
C TYR A 130 2.68 -10.94 15.17
N GLU A 131 2.33 -9.77 14.63
CA GLU A 131 1.04 -9.12 14.84
C GLU A 131 0.40 -8.85 13.47
N GLY A 132 -0.88 -9.16 13.29
CA GLY A 132 -1.56 -8.90 12.02
C GLY A 132 -1.76 -7.40 11.79
N ILE A 133 -2.35 -6.74 12.78
CA ILE A 133 -2.56 -5.29 12.79
C ILE A 133 -2.24 -4.80 14.20
N GLN A 134 -1.36 -3.81 14.30
CA GLN A 134 -1.04 -3.06 15.50
C GLN A 134 -1.60 -1.66 15.33
N ALA A 135 -2.42 -1.18 16.26
CA ALA A 135 -3.11 0.11 16.18
C ALA A 135 -3.07 0.88 17.50
#